data_AF-K0IH70-F1
#
_entry.id   AF-K0IH70-F1
#
_cell.length_a   1.000
_cell.length_b   1.000
_cell.length_c   1.000
_cell.angle_alpha   90.00
_cell.angle_beta   90.00
_cell.angle_gamma   90.00
#
_symmetry.space_group_name_H-M   'P 1'
#
loop_
_entity.id
_entity.type
_entity.pdbx_description
1 polymer ?
#
loop_
_entity_poly.entity_id
_entity_poly.type
_entity_poly.pdbx_seq_one_letter_code
_entity_poly.pdbx_strand_id
1 'polypeptide(L)'
;MKLATKETPVFQEGIVAYLDILGFSRKKDEDEVDRCFTDFPNPLIYAAKIFDKVRFSMFSDCAVLAADQKDAADLIATIRSAFRNWSFDGILVRGSICLGTYVERKSIFYETAPPNFRGVYHFGYWPCKSCEAGRKEASRVAFHRR
;
A
#
# COMPACT_ATOMS: atom_id res chain seq x y z
N MET A 1 17.08 26.28 18.02
CA MET A 1 15.94 25.76 17.23
C MET A 1 16.49 25.33 15.86
N LYS A 2 16.77 24.04 15.65
CA LYS A 2 17.31 23.54 14.38
C LYS A 2 16.15 23.44 13.38
N LEU A 3 16.20 24.24 12.32
CA LEU A 3 15.28 24.12 11.19
C LEU A 3 15.47 22.71 10.59
N ALA A 4 14.40 21.92 10.59
CA ALA A 4 14.38 20.65 9.89
C ALA A 4 14.73 20.93 8.42
N THR A 5 15.87 20.44 7.97
CA THR A 5 16.24 20.42 6.56
C THR A 5 15.11 19.74 5.80
N LYS A 6 14.42 20.50 4.92
CA LYS A 6 13.47 19.94 3.96
C LYS A 6 14.25 18.95 3.10
N GLU A 7 14.10 17.66 3.37
CA GLU A 7 14.61 16.62 2.49
C GLU A 7 13.93 16.79 1.13
N THR A 8 14.73 17.01 0.09
CA THR A 8 14.23 17.07 -1.29
C THR A 8 13.69 15.68 -1.64
N PRO A 9 12.42 15.55 -2.08
CA PRO A 9 11.87 14.26 -2.44
C PRO A 9 12.63 13.67 -3.63
N VAL A 10 13.12 12.45 -3.48
CA VAL A 10 13.72 11.68 -4.58
C VAL A 10 12.60 10.92 -5.28
N PHE A 11 12.37 11.28 -6.53
CA PHE A 11 11.38 10.64 -7.40
C PHE A 11 11.96 9.36 -8.00
N GLN A 12 11.17 8.29 -7.99
CA GLN A 12 11.51 6.98 -8.53
C GLN A 12 10.50 6.59 -9.59
N GLU A 13 10.96 6.12 -10.76
CA GLU A 13 10.09 5.53 -11.77
C GLU A 13 9.90 4.05 -11.49
N GLY A 14 8.67 3.57 -11.54
CA GLY A 14 8.39 2.17 -11.29
C GLY A 14 6.95 1.77 -11.49
N ILE A 15 6.65 0.59 -10.96
CA ILE A 15 5.32 0.02 -10.93
C ILE A 15 4.74 0.17 -9.52
N VAL A 16 3.47 0.51 -9.45
CA VAL A 16 2.75 0.68 -8.18
C VAL A 16 1.43 -0.05 -8.24
N ALA A 17 1.09 -0.74 -7.15
CA ALA A 17 -0.21 -1.34 -6.96
C ALA A 17 -0.91 -0.73 -5.74
N TYR A 18 -2.19 -0.43 -5.91
CA TYR A 18 -3.10 -0.09 -4.81
C TYR A 18 -4.06 -1.25 -4.60
N LEU A 19 -4.18 -1.73 -3.37
CA LEU A 19 -4.97 -2.90 -2.97
C LEU A 19 -5.88 -2.49 -1.81
N ASP A 20 -7.17 -2.79 -1.88
CA ASP A 20 -8.19 -2.33 -0.92
C ASP A 20 -9.18 -3.44 -0.63
N ILE A 21 -9.54 -3.63 0.64
CA ILE A 21 -10.53 -4.63 1.04
C ILE A 21 -11.91 -4.21 0.51
N LEU A 22 -12.49 -5.05 -0.32
CA LEU A 22 -13.77 -4.78 -0.96
C LEU A 22 -14.88 -4.69 0.09
N GLY A 23 -15.53 -3.53 0.16
CA GLY A 23 -16.70 -3.33 1.03
C GLY A 23 -16.39 -3.22 2.51
N PHE A 24 -15.13 -2.94 2.89
CA PHE A 24 -14.71 -2.82 4.29
C PHE A 24 -15.61 -1.89 5.11
N SER A 25 -15.96 -0.72 4.58
CA SER A 25 -16.81 0.28 5.26
C SER A 25 -18.26 -0.18 5.54
N ARG A 26 -18.71 -1.29 4.94
CA ARG A 26 -20.04 -1.86 5.15
C ARG A 26 -20.04 -2.97 6.21
N LYS A 27 -18.87 -3.43 6.64
CA LYS A 27 -18.74 -4.40 7.73
C LYS A 27 -19.15 -3.71 9.04
N LYS A 28 -20.05 -4.35 9.77
CA LYS A 28 -20.59 -3.86 11.04
C LYS A 28 -20.27 -4.78 12.21
N ASP A 29 -19.87 -6.00 11.90
CA ASP A 29 -19.49 -7.02 12.87
C ASP A 29 -18.04 -6.80 13.29
N GLU A 30 -17.82 -6.65 14.59
CA GLU A 30 -16.48 -6.38 15.15
C GLU A 30 -15.53 -7.55 14.88
N ASP A 31 -16.02 -8.79 14.98
CA ASP A 31 -15.22 -9.98 14.68
C ASP A 31 -14.78 -10.02 13.21
N GLU A 32 -15.66 -9.65 12.27
CA GLU A 32 -15.33 -9.57 10.85
C GLU A 32 -14.31 -8.45 10.55
N VAL A 33 -14.40 -7.32 11.27
CA VAL A 33 -13.46 -6.20 11.16
C VAL A 33 -12.09 -6.58 11.71
N ASP A 34 -12.03 -7.23 12.87
CA ASP A 34 -10.79 -7.67 13.49
C ASP A 34 -10.08 -8.76 12.68
N ARG A 35 -10.84 -9.69 12.08
CA ARG A 35 -10.30 -10.64 11.11
C ARG A 35 -9.70 -9.92 9.91
N CYS A 36 -10.37 -8.92 9.35
CA CYS A 36 -9.79 -8.14 8.26
C CYS A 36 -8.48 -7.46 8.66
N PHE A 37 -8.38 -6.90 9.87
CA PHE A 37 -7.15 -6.29 10.35
C PHE A 37 -6.03 -7.28 10.64
N THR A 38 -6.34 -8.54 10.87
CA THR A 38 -5.36 -9.60 11.12
C THR A 38 -4.94 -10.28 9.83
N ASP A 39 -5.90 -10.68 9.01
CA ASP A 39 -5.70 -11.59 7.88
C ASP A 39 -5.37 -10.84 6.57
N PHE A 40 -5.78 -9.57 6.43
CA PHE A 40 -5.35 -8.75 5.30
C PHE A 40 -3.83 -8.47 5.28
N PRO A 41 -3.19 -8.01 6.38
CA PRO A 41 -1.77 -7.69 6.35
C PRO A 41 -0.85 -8.91 6.35
N ASN A 42 -1.26 -10.04 6.93
CA ASN A 42 -0.41 -11.21 7.14
C ASN A 42 0.25 -11.73 5.84
N PRO A 43 -0.46 -11.92 4.71
CA PRO A 43 0.14 -12.36 3.46
C PRO A 43 1.13 -11.35 2.88
N LEU A 44 0.91 -10.05 3.10
CA LEU A 44 1.84 -8.99 2.67
C LEU A 44 3.10 -8.97 3.53
N ILE A 45 2.97 -9.16 4.85
CA ILE A 45 4.10 -9.28 5.77
C ILE A 45 4.95 -10.49 5.40
N TYR A 46 4.31 -11.63 5.09
CA TYR A 46 5.02 -12.82 4.64
C TYR A 46 5.72 -12.60 3.30
N ALA A 47 5.02 -12.01 2.32
CA ALA A 47 5.59 -11.71 1.01
C ALA A 47 6.76 -10.74 1.09
N ALA A 48 6.72 -9.75 1.99
CA ALA A 48 7.80 -8.81 2.20
C ALA A 48 9.12 -9.47 2.66
N LYS A 49 9.05 -10.63 3.32
CA LYS A 49 10.24 -11.42 3.69
C LYS A 49 10.87 -12.15 2.49
N ILE A 50 10.10 -12.35 1.42
CA ILE A 50 10.53 -13.08 0.21
C ILE A 50 10.94 -12.11 -0.89
N PHE A 51 10.18 -11.03 -1.07
CA PHE A 51 10.35 -10.03 -2.12
C PHE A 51 10.94 -8.73 -1.57
N ASP A 52 12.24 -8.75 -1.30
CA ASP A 52 12.99 -7.64 -0.67
C ASP A 52 13.05 -6.36 -1.52
N LYS A 53 12.88 -6.49 -2.84
CA LYS A 53 12.82 -5.35 -3.77
C LYS A 53 11.46 -4.66 -3.83
N VAL A 54 10.41 -5.34 -3.39
CA VAL A 54 9.07 -4.76 -3.32
C VAL A 54 8.94 -3.95 -2.04
N ARG A 55 8.37 -2.75 -2.15
CA ARG A 55 8.10 -1.84 -1.05
C ARG A 55 6.64 -1.97 -0.65
N PHE A 56 6.38 -2.01 0.65
CA PHE A 56 5.06 -2.24 1.20
C PHE A 56 4.63 -1.09 2.08
N SER A 57 3.42 -0.58 1.86
CA SER A 57 2.74 0.37 2.74
C SER A 57 1.36 -0.15 3.04
N MET A 58 0.94 -0.07 4.30
CA MET A 58 -0.40 -0.50 4.70
C MET A 58 -1.09 0.61 5.47
N PHE A 59 -2.39 0.74 5.24
CA PHE A 59 -3.26 1.73 5.84
C PHE A 59 -4.60 1.07 6.15
N SER A 60 -4.81 0.60 7.37
CA SER A 60 -6.08 0.04 7.88
C SER A 60 -6.70 -1.04 6.97
N ASP A 61 -7.43 -0.65 5.93
CA ASP A 61 -8.16 -1.46 4.97
C ASP A 61 -7.53 -1.53 3.57
N CYS A 62 -6.39 -0.87 3.35
CA CYS A 62 -5.72 -0.85 2.06
C CYS A 62 -4.19 -0.97 2.16
N ALA A 63 -3.54 -1.29 1.04
CA ALA A 63 -2.11 -1.40 0.90
C ALA A 63 -1.64 -0.79 -0.42
N VAL A 64 -0.44 -0.20 -0.39
CA VAL A 64 0.29 0.27 -1.56
C VAL A 64 1.56 -0.56 -1.68
N LEU A 65 1.79 -1.14 -2.86
CA LEU A 65 3.02 -1.84 -3.19
C LEU A 65 3.75 -1.07 -4.28
N ALA A 66 5.06 -0.92 -4.17
CA ALA A 66 5.86 -0.28 -5.21
C ALA A 66 7.13 -1.08 -5.49
N ALA A 67 7.59 -1.07 -6.73
CA ALA A 67 8.87 -1.63 -7.13
C ALA A 67 9.44 -0.87 -8.33
N ASP A 68 10.76 -0.92 -8.50
CA ASP A 68 11.40 -0.48 -9.73
C ASP A 68 10.77 -1.20 -10.93
N GLN A 69 10.72 -0.54 -12.09
CA GLN A 69 10.11 -1.14 -13.28
C GLN A 69 10.79 -2.46 -13.72
N LYS A 70 12.09 -2.59 -13.48
CA LYS A 70 12.87 -3.83 -13.76
C LYS A 70 12.44 -5.00 -12.86
N ASP A 71 11.88 -4.71 -11.69
CA ASP A 71 11.44 -5.67 -10.67
C ASP A 71 9.90 -5.83 -10.67
N ALA A 72 9.23 -5.40 -11.75
CA ALA A 72 7.78 -5.50 -11.87
C ALA A 72 7.25 -6.94 -11.72
N ALA A 73 8.03 -7.93 -12.18
CA ALA A 73 7.69 -9.34 -12.00
C ALA A 73 7.57 -9.73 -10.52
N ASP A 74 8.43 -9.19 -9.66
CA ASP A 74 8.43 -9.46 -8.21
C ASP A 74 7.20 -8.84 -7.55
N LEU A 75 6.78 -7.64 -7.99
CA LEU A 75 5.54 -7.01 -7.52
C LEU A 75 4.30 -7.83 -7.93
N ILE A 76 4.24 -8.31 -9.17
CA ILE A 76 3.13 -9.16 -9.63
C ILE A 76 3.12 -10.49 -8.88
N ALA A 77 4.29 -11.11 -8.65
CA ALA A 77 4.41 -12.34 -7.88
C ALA A 77 3.97 -12.15 -6.42
N THR A 78 4.33 -11.02 -5.81
CA THR A 78 3.88 -10.61 -4.48
C THR A 78 2.35 -10.56 -4.41
N ILE A 79 1.71 -9.85 -5.35
CA ILE A 79 0.24 -9.72 -5.39
C ILE A 79 -0.41 -11.10 -5.55
N ARG A 80 0.11 -11.94 -6.46
CA ARG A 80 -0.43 -13.30 -6.67
C ARG A 80 -0.32 -14.16 -5.41
N SER A 81 0.80 -14.07 -4.69
CA SER A 81 0.99 -14.79 -3.43
C SER A 81 0.01 -14.31 -2.36
N ALA A 82 -0.14 -12.99 -2.20
CA ALA A 82 -1.07 -12.41 -1.22
C ALA A 82 -2.53 -12.77 -1.53
N PHE A 83 -2.93 -12.64 -2.81
CA PHE A 83 -4.30 -12.92 -3.26
C PHE A 83 -4.75 -14.35 -2.99
N ARG A 84 -3.84 -15.33 -3.11
CA ARG A 84 -4.16 -16.73 -2.80
C ARG A 84 -4.57 -16.92 -1.33
N ASN A 85 -3.90 -16.23 -0.41
CA ASN A 85 -4.21 -16.30 1.01
C ASN A 85 -5.52 -15.57 1.31
N TRP A 86 -5.67 -14.33 0.83
CA TRP A 86 -6.92 -13.57 0.99
C TRP A 86 -8.15 -14.33 0.48
N SER A 87 -8.03 -14.99 -0.68
CA SER A 87 -9.12 -15.81 -1.22
C SER A 87 -9.46 -17.02 -0.34
N PHE A 88 -8.48 -17.60 0.36
CA PHE A 88 -8.70 -18.70 1.30
C PHE A 88 -9.36 -18.21 2.59
N ASP A 89 -8.98 -17.02 3.06
CA ASP A 89 -9.51 -16.37 4.26
C ASP A 89 -10.86 -15.66 4.01
N GLY A 90 -11.41 -15.74 2.80
CA GLY A 90 -12.67 -15.09 2.43
C GLY A 90 -12.57 -13.56 2.31
N ILE A 91 -11.37 -13.00 2.25
CA ILE A 91 -11.13 -11.58 2.07
C ILE A 91 -11.09 -11.26 0.58
N LEU A 92 -12.10 -10.51 0.14
CA LEU A 92 -12.14 -10.00 -1.22
C LEU A 92 -11.34 -8.69 -1.28
N VAL A 93 -10.29 -8.68 -2.10
CA VAL A 93 -9.44 -7.50 -2.31
C VAL A 93 -9.60 -7.03 -3.75
N ARG A 94 -9.88 -5.74 -3.92
CA ARG A 94 -9.84 -5.05 -5.21
C ARG A 94 -8.52 -4.30 -5.33
N GLY A 95 -8.03 -4.13 -6.55
CA GLY A 95 -6.83 -3.34 -6.73
C GLY A 95 -6.61 -2.86 -8.15
N SER A 96 -5.66 -1.96 -8.29
CA SER A 96 -5.19 -1.42 -9.56
C SER A 96 -3.67 -1.44 -9.58
N ILE A 97 -3.11 -1.52 -10.78
CA ILE A 97 -1.66 -1.50 -11.03
C ILE A 97 -1.39 -0.41 -12.06
N CYS A 98 -0.41 0.44 -11.81
CA CYS A 98 0.00 1.49 -12.73
C CYS A 98 1.52 1.58 -12.84
N LEU A 99 1.99 2.13 -13.96
CA LEU A 99 3.36 2.59 -14.12
C LEU A 99 3.38 4.10 -13.87
N GLY A 100 4.41 4.59 -13.18
CA GLY A 100 4.55 6.01 -12.94
C GLY A 100 5.71 6.34 -12.01
N THR A 101 5.70 7.58 -11.53
CA THR A 101 6.74 8.08 -10.62
C THR A 101 6.19 8.17 -9.20
N TYR A 102 6.93 7.66 -8.22
CA TYR A 102 6.58 7.70 -6.81
C TYR A 102 7.72 8.25 -5.94
N VAL A 103 7.39 8.63 -4.71
CA VAL A 103 8.37 9.07 -3.71
C VAL A 103 8.21 8.19 -2.49
N GLU A 104 9.32 7.59 -2.05
CA GLU A 104 9.34 6.89 -0.78
C GLU A 104 9.48 7.90 0.36
N ARG A 105 8.66 7.73 1.41
CA ARG A 105 8.90 8.39 2.70
C ARG A 105 9.06 7.33 3.77
N LYS A 106 9.90 7.61 4.76
CA LYS A 106 9.92 6.79 5.97
C LYS A 106 8.68 7.14 6.78
N SER A 107 7.73 6.22 6.90
CA SER A 107 6.68 6.28 7.91
C SER A 107 7.09 5.45 9.12
N ILE A 108 6.47 5.74 10.26
CA ILE A 108 6.72 5.10 11.56
C ILE A 108 6.52 3.59 11.40
N PHE A 109 7.58 2.84 11.68
CA PHE A 109 7.63 1.38 11.56
C PHE A 109 6.98 0.73 12.80
N TYR A 110 6.30 -0.39 12.61
CA TYR A 110 6.20 -1.41 13.66
C TYR A 110 7.63 -1.97 13.87
N GLU A 111 8.13 -2.05 15.10
CA GLU A 111 9.50 -2.51 15.41
C GLU A 111 9.84 -3.89 14.83
N THR A 112 8.82 -4.69 14.49
CA THR A 112 8.94 -6.05 13.97
C THR A 112 8.73 -6.18 12.46
N ALA A 113 8.46 -5.09 11.73
CA ALA A 113 8.17 -5.15 10.30
C ALA A 113 9.46 -5.32 9.45
N PRO A 114 9.40 -6.08 8.33
CA PRO A 114 10.52 -6.23 7.40
C PRO A 114 11.06 -4.87 6.87
N PRO A 115 12.37 -4.74 6.56
CA PRO A 115 13.00 -3.45 6.19
C PRO A 115 12.41 -2.73 4.96
N ASN A 116 11.68 -3.48 4.13
CA ASN A 116 11.00 -3.01 2.93
C ASN A 116 9.55 -2.54 3.17
N PHE A 117 9.06 -2.56 4.40
CA PHE A 117 7.83 -1.86 4.79
C PHE A 117 8.09 -0.36 4.89
N ARG A 118 7.85 0.40 3.82
CA ARG A 118 8.01 1.85 3.81
C ARG A 118 6.66 2.49 3.55
N GLY A 119 6.27 3.49 4.33
CA GLY A 119 5.08 4.30 4.01
C GLY A 119 5.27 5.09 2.72
N VAL A 120 4.67 4.62 1.64
CA VAL A 120 4.63 5.31 0.35
C VAL A 120 3.52 6.35 0.44
N TYR A 121 3.90 7.62 0.42
CA TYR A 121 2.97 8.73 0.18
C TYR A 121 3.09 9.13 -1.28
N HIS A 122 2.05 8.86 -2.07
CA HIS A 122 1.93 9.44 -3.39
C HIS A 122 1.82 10.97 -3.29
N PHE A 123 2.61 11.68 -4.09
CA PHE A 123 2.43 13.10 -4.35
C PHE A 123 2.17 13.32 -5.84
N GLY A 124 0.89 13.55 -6.16
CA GLY A 124 0.42 14.38 -7.25
C GLY A 124 -0.60 15.35 -6.66
N TYR A 125 -0.13 16.54 -6.28
CA TYR A 125 -0.83 17.68 -5.64
C TYR A 125 -1.35 17.52 -4.18
N TRP A 126 -1.01 18.52 -3.34
CA TRP A 126 -1.40 18.72 -1.93
C TRP A 126 -2.32 19.97 -1.89
N PRO A 127 -3.34 20.09 -1.00
CA PRO A 127 -3.08 20.12 0.44
C PRO A 127 -4.07 19.48 1.45
N CYS A 128 -3.47 18.88 2.52
CA CYS A 128 -3.86 18.84 3.94
C CYS A 128 -5.36 18.64 4.33
N LYS A 129 -5.80 17.74 5.22
CA LYS A 129 -5.28 17.40 6.57
C LYS A 129 -5.50 15.91 6.93
N SER A 130 -4.36 15.23 6.95
CA SER A 130 -3.95 13.98 7.61
C SER A 130 -4.64 12.63 7.38
N CYS A 131 -5.97 12.45 7.31
CA CYS A 131 -6.50 11.07 7.28
C CYS A 131 -7.73 10.83 6.38
N GLU A 132 -8.67 11.77 6.29
CA GLU A 132 -9.85 11.59 5.42
C GLU A 132 -9.57 11.89 3.95
N ALA A 133 -8.59 12.75 3.67
CA ALA A 133 -8.15 13.06 2.31
C ALA A 133 -7.49 11.85 1.64
N GLY A 134 -6.72 11.05 2.39
CA GLY A 134 -6.03 9.86 1.85
C GLY A 134 -6.98 8.81 1.26
N ARG A 135 -8.16 8.62 1.89
CA ARG A 135 -9.20 7.70 1.40
C ARG A 135 -10.01 8.27 0.22
N LYS A 136 -10.32 9.57 0.21
CA LYS A 136 -11.11 10.20 -0.86
C LYS A 136 -10.31 10.46 -2.15
N GLU A 137 -8.99 10.68 -2.05
CA GLU A 137 -8.12 10.90 -3.22
C GLU A 137 -7.78 9.57 -3.92
N ALA A 138 -7.48 8.50 -3.16
CA ALA A 138 -7.17 7.18 -3.72
C ALA A 138 -8.36 6.59 -4.54
N SER A 139 -9.59 6.93 -4.14
CA SER A 139 -10.82 6.46 -4.80
C SER A 139 -11.27 7.34 -5.98
N ARG A 140 -10.78 8.58 -6.13
CA ARG A 140 -11.08 9.46 -7.28
C ARG A 140 -10.11 9.30 -8.46
N VAL A 141 -8.87 8.87 -8.21
CA VAL A 141 -7.81 8.83 -9.23
C VAL A 141 -7.70 7.47 -9.93
N ALA A 142 -8.45 6.45 -9.49
CA ALA A 142 -8.56 5.16 -10.19
C ALA A 142 -9.30 5.26 -11.56
N PHE A 143 -9.98 6.37 -11.84
CA PHE A 143 -10.67 6.59 -13.11
C PHE A 143 -10.57 8.06 -13.56
N HIS A 144 -9.49 8.42 -14.25
CA HIS A 144 -9.57 9.37 -15.36
C HIS A 144 -8.88 8.73 -16.57
N ARG A 145 -9.71 8.11 -17.43
CA ARG A 145 -9.33 7.81 -18.81
C ARG A 145 -9.02 9.13 -19.51
N ARG A 146 -8.12 9.03 -20.50
CA ARG A 146 -7.87 10.06 -21.52
C ARG A 146 -9.14 10.78 -21.98
#